data_AF-A0A662SFM9-F1
#
_entry.id   AF-A0A662SFM9-F1
#
_cell.length_a   1.000
_cell.length_b   1.000
_cell.length_c   1.000
_cell.angle_alpha   90.00
_cell.angle_beta   90.00
_cell.angle_gamma   90.00
#
_symmetry.space_group_name_H-M   'P 1'
#
loop_
_entity.id
_entity.type
_entity.pdbx_description
1 polymer ?
#
loop_
_entity_poly.entity_id
_entity_poly.type
_entity_poly.pdbx_seq_one_letter_code
_entity_poly.pdbx_strand_id
1 'polypeptide(L)'
;MKEETRIYYKCSTCGSAFSDLITAKSCCVCIECGKPAPKRKLLAYCDDCLPRKVNEIEQARFEKAQKVDYKDYDVGMFCVGDEYFEDVEELGDQFECVIGEEGSPQYAWACVEKPFPVTVGSIHDMISECCGEYGYEDMYERVRFPEGFDKILNSFVKMNSHLKSFEADFTRVVIFDKGD
;
A
#
# COMPACT_ATOMS: atom_id res chain seq x y z
N MET A 1 21.25 -36.44 -20.37
CA MET A 1 20.58 -35.16 -20.10
C MET A 1 20.71 -34.29 -21.34
N LYS A 2 19.62 -33.86 -21.96
CA LYS A 2 19.68 -32.91 -23.09
C LYS A 2 19.77 -31.51 -22.48
N GLU A 3 20.80 -30.75 -22.84
CA GLU A 3 20.85 -29.32 -22.54
C GLU A 3 19.73 -28.62 -23.30
N GLU A 4 18.77 -28.06 -22.59
CA GLU A 4 17.77 -27.18 -23.18
C GLU A 4 18.40 -25.81 -23.39
N THR A 5 18.66 -25.45 -24.64
CA THR A 5 19.05 -24.09 -25.01
C THR A 5 17.89 -23.14 -24.72
N ARG A 6 18.00 -22.34 -23.67
CA ARG A 6 17.04 -21.27 -23.38
C ARG A 6 17.27 -20.09 -24.33
N ILE A 7 16.25 -19.76 -25.13
CA ILE A 7 16.24 -18.58 -25.99
C ILE A 7 15.72 -17.39 -25.17
N TYR A 8 16.41 -16.26 -25.25
CA TYR A 8 16.01 -15.02 -24.60
C TYR A 8 15.83 -13.91 -25.65
N TYR A 9 14.86 -13.04 -25.43
CA TYR A 9 14.52 -11.90 -26.30
C TYR A 9 14.87 -10.59 -25.59
N LYS A 10 15.38 -9.60 -26.32
CA LYS A 10 15.74 -8.30 -25.75
C LYS A 10 14.78 -7.21 -26.22
N CYS A 11 14.36 -6.34 -25.30
CA CYS A 11 13.68 -5.11 -25.66
C CYS A 11 14.64 -4.18 -26.41
N SER A 12 14.23 -3.69 -27.57
CA SER A 12 15.04 -2.79 -28.41
C SER A 12 15.27 -1.41 -27.78
N THR A 13 14.39 -0.98 -26.88
CA THR A 13 14.46 0.35 -26.25
C THR A 13 15.33 0.34 -25.00
N CYS A 14 15.10 -0.61 -24.08
CA CYS A 14 15.75 -0.59 -22.76
C CYS A 14 16.87 -1.62 -22.58
N GLY A 15 16.96 -2.61 -23.47
CA GLY A 15 17.95 -3.69 -23.43
C GLY A 15 17.62 -4.84 -22.48
N SER A 16 16.51 -4.78 -21.73
CA SER A 16 16.09 -5.85 -20.80
C SER A 16 15.82 -7.15 -21.55
N ALA A 17 16.19 -8.27 -20.94
CA ALA A 17 16.00 -9.61 -21.48
C ALA A 17 14.75 -10.27 -20.90
N PHE A 18 14.01 -10.97 -21.76
CA PHE A 18 12.75 -11.65 -21.45
C PHE A 18 12.78 -13.07 -22.00
N SER A 19 12.04 -13.98 -21.37
CA SER A 19 11.87 -15.36 -21.85
C SER A 19 10.88 -15.46 -23.01
N ASP A 20 10.08 -14.42 -23.25
CA ASP A 20 9.04 -14.38 -24.27
C ASP A 20 9.18 -13.15 -25.18
N LEU A 21 8.90 -13.33 -26.48
CA LEU A 21 9.05 -12.29 -27.50
C LEU A 21 7.97 -11.21 -27.38
N ILE A 22 6.74 -11.57 -27.01
CA ILE A 22 5.63 -10.61 -26.89
C ILE A 22 5.97 -9.62 -25.77
N THR A 23 6.44 -10.13 -24.64
CA THR A 23 6.88 -9.35 -23.48
C THR A 23 8.05 -8.43 -23.83
N ALA A 24 9.04 -8.93 -24.59
CA ALA A 24 10.14 -8.10 -25.05
C ALA A 24 9.69 -6.96 -25.97
N LYS A 25 8.68 -7.20 -26.82
CA LYS A 25 8.11 -6.19 -27.72
C LYS A 25 7.25 -5.14 -26.99
N SER A 26 6.58 -5.51 -25.89
CA SER A 26 5.71 -4.60 -25.13
C SER A 26 6.41 -3.88 -23.97
N CYS A 27 7.65 -4.25 -23.63
CA CYS A 27 8.37 -3.75 -22.44
C CYS A 27 8.42 -2.22 -22.28
N CYS A 28 8.51 -1.45 -23.35
CA CYS A 28 8.55 0.03 -23.29
C CYS A 28 7.44 0.66 -24.12
N VAL A 29 6.30 0.00 -24.18
CA VAL A 29 5.13 0.44 -24.94
C VAL A 29 3.95 0.52 -23.99
N CYS A 30 3.27 1.66 -23.98
CA CYS A 30 2.07 1.87 -23.19
C CYS A 30 0.96 0.93 -23.66
N ILE A 31 0.39 0.15 -22.75
CA ILE A 31 -0.69 -0.81 -23.04
C ILE A 31 -1.96 -0.10 -23.52
N GLU A 32 -2.19 1.13 -23.07
CA GLU A 32 -3.39 1.91 -23.37
C GLU A 32 -3.32 2.60 -24.74
N CYS A 33 -2.18 3.21 -25.07
CA CYS A 33 -2.07 4.10 -26.24
C CYS A 33 -0.97 3.71 -27.23
N GLY A 34 -0.17 2.68 -26.95
CA GLY A 34 0.91 2.22 -27.82
C GLY A 34 2.13 3.14 -27.92
N LYS A 35 2.14 4.28 -27.21
CA LYS A 35 3.29 5.21 -27.19
C LYS A 35 4.44 4.65 -26.33
N PRO A 36 5.68 5.14 -26.53
CA PRO A 36 6.80 4.79 -25.65
C PRO A 36 6.47 5.05 -24.17
N ALA A 37 6.73 4.06 -23.31
CA ALA A 37 6.57 4.14 -21.86
C ALA A 37 7.94 4.22 -21.16
N PRO A 38 8.04 4.87 -20.00
CA PRO A 38 9.30 5.01 -19.28
C PRO A 38 9.85 3.65 -18.82
N LYS A 39 11.18 3.48 -18.93
CA LYS A 39 11.92 2.24 -18.62
C LYS A 39 11.73 1.70 -17.19
N ARG A 40 11.24 2.52 -16.25
CA ARG A 40 11.34 2.26 -14.79
C ARG A 40 10.05 1.82 -14.11
N LYS A 41 8.94 1.64 -14.85
CA LYS A 41 7.66 1.34 -14.21
C LYS A 41 7.38 -0.15 -14.27
N LEU A 42 7.04 -0.74 -13.12
CA LEU A 42 6.40 -2.06 -12.98
C LEU A 42 5.11 -2.15 -13.81
N LEU A 43 4.59 -1.00 -14.26
CA LEU A 43 3.36 -0.82 -15.00
C LEU A 43 3.65 -0.31 -16.42
N ALA A 44 3.09 -0.97 -17.42
CA ALA A 44 3.22 -0.63 -18.84
C ALA A 44 2.32 0.56 -19.26
N TYR A 45 2.34 1.68 -18.54
CA TYR A 45 1.62 2.90 -18.89
C TYR A 45 2.60 4.06 -19.12
N CYS A 46 2.31 4.91 -20.12
CA CYS A 46 3.03 6.18 -20.29
C CYS A 46 2.59 7.20 -19.23
N ASP A 47 3.33 8.30 -19.13
CA ASP A 47 3.12 9.34 -18.10
C ASP A 47 1.76 10.05 -18.23
N ASP A 48 1.15 10.06 -19.42
CA ASP A 48 -0.20 10.61 -19.60
C ASP A 48 -1.31 9.60 -19.25
N CYS A 49 -1.10 8.33 -19.59
CA CYS A 49 -2.14 7.31 -19.45
C CYS A 49 -2.24 6.78 -18.02
N LEU A 50 -1.14 6.75 -17.26
CA LEU A 50 -1.15 6.25 -15.89
C LEU A 50 -2.04 7.11 -14.97
N PRO A 51 -1.87 8.45 -14.89
CA PRO A 51 -2.72 9.29 -14.05
C PRO A 51 -4.19 9.23 -14.46
N ARG A 52 -4.47 9.22 -15.77
CA ARG A 52 -5.85 9.03 -16.27
C ARG A 52 -6.43 7.72 -15.78
N LYS A 53 -5.67 6.62 -15.87
CA LYS A 53 -6.17 5.31 -15.46
C LYS A 53 -6.38 5.21 -13.95
N VAL A 54 -5.48 5.79 -13.16
CA VAL A 54 -5.63 5.90 -11.70
C VAL A 54 -6.90 6.68 -11.37
N ASN A 55 -7.12 7.84 -12.01
CA ASN A 55 -8.31 8.65 -11.80
C ASN A 55 -9.61 7.92 -12.23
N GLU A 56 -9.60 7.21 -13.36
CA GLU A 56 -10.75 6.38 -13.78
C GLU A 56 -11.11 5.30 -12.75
N ILE A 57 -10.09 4.61 -12.21
CA ILE A 57 -10.29 3.57 -11.19
C ILE A 57 -10.82 4.20 -9.90
N GLU A 58 -10.23 5.31 -9.48
CA GLU A 58 -10.59 6.03 -8.27
C GLU A 58 -12.02 6.56 -8.34
N GLN A 59 -12.37 7.23 -9.45
CA GLN A 59 -13.72 7.70 -9.71
C GLN A 59 -14.74 6.55 -9.71
N ALA A 60 -14.42 5.43 -10.36
CA ALA A 60 -15.29 4.25 -10.37
C ALA A 60 -15.45 3.60 -8.97
N ARG A 61 -14.44 3.70 -8.11
CA ARG A 61 -14.55 3.30 -6.70
C ARG A 61 -15.45 4.26 -5.95
N PHE A 62 -15.20 5.56 -6.07
CA PHE A 62 -15.98 6.61 -5.41
C PHE A 62 -17.46 6.50 -5.74
N GLU A 63 -17.80 6.33 -7.03
CA GLU A 63 -19.18 6.17 -7.49
C GLU A 63 -19.90 4.97 -6.87
N LYS A 64 -19.19 3.85 -6.67
CA LYS A 64 -19.74 2.62 -6.09
C LYS A 64 -19.74 2.60 -4.57
N ALA A 65 -18.89 3.38 -3.92
CA ALA A 65 -18.77 3.42 -2.47
C ALA A 65 -20.08 3.88 -1.82
N GLN A 66 -20.33 3.41 -0.60
CA GLN A 66 -21.35 4.00 0.26
C GLN A 66 -20.86 5.36 0.76
N LYS A 67 -21.68 6.39 0.60
CA LYS A 67 -21.38 7.75 1.08
C LYS A 67 -21.85 7.83 2.52
N VAL A 68 -20.96 8.26 3.41
CA VAL A 68 -21.21 8.43 4.83
C VAL A 68 -20.98 9.90 5.14
N ASP A 69 -21.95 10.57 5.76
CA ASP A 69 -21.75 11.93 6.26
C ASP A 69 -20.70 11.87 7.38
N TYR A 70 -19.76 12.82 7.39
CA TYR A 70 -18.73 12.90 8.43
C TYR A 70 -19.31 12.86 9.86
N LYS A 71 -20.49 13.47 10.09
CA LYS A 71 -21.14 13.48 11.41
C LYS A 71 -21.64 12.11 11.84
N ASP A 72 -21.89 11.22 10.89
CA ASP A 72 -22.36 9.85 11.11
C ASP A 72 -21.21 8.83 11.06
N TYR A 73 -19.97 9.29 10.83
CA TYR A 73 -18.81 8.42 10.72
C TYR A 73 -18.24 8.07 12.09
N ASP A 74 -18.04 6.78 12.34
CA ASP A 74 -17.82 6.21 13.67
C ASP A 74 -16.40 5.69 13.91
N VAL A 75 -15.53 5.76 12.91
CA VAL A 75 -14.12 5.33 12.99
C VAL A 75 -13.23 6.56 13.07
N GLY A 76 -12.33 6.63 14.05
CA GLY A 76 -11.44 7.77 14.28
C GLY A 76 -10.23 7.84 13.33
N MET A 77 -10.42 7.52 12.05
CA MET A 77 -9.35 7.59 11.05
C MET A 77 -9.91 7.74 9.63
N PHE A 78 -9.29 8.61 8.84
CA PHE A 78 -9.58 8.91 7.43
C PHE A 78 -8.37 8.55 6.58
N CYS A 79 -8.59 8.30 5.29
CA CYS A 79 -7.51 8.12 4.32
C CYS A 79 -7.71 9.03 3.09
N VAL A 80 -6.68 9.83 2.77
CA VAL A 80 -6.64 10.66 1.55
C VAL A 80 -5.36 10.35 0.81
N GLY A 81 -5.48 9.77 -0.39
CA GLY A 81 -4.33 9.23 -1.11
C GLY A 81 -3.69 8.07 -0.34
N ASP A 82 -2.43 8.24 0.06
CA ASP A 82 -1.66 7.26 0.84
C ASP A 82 -1.47 7.70 2.31
N GLU A 83 -2.10 8.80 2.72
CA GLU A 83 -1.98 9.39 4.06
C GLU A 83 -3.21 9.08 4.91
N TYR A 84 -3.01 9.05 6.24
CA TYR A 84 -4.04 8.74 7.23
C TYR A 84 -4.13 9.88 8.24
N PHE A 85 -5.35 10.21 8.68
CA PHE A 85 -5.64 11.34 9.55
C PHE A 85 -6.63 10.93 10.65
N GLU A 86 -6.36 11.28 11.90
CA GLU A 86 -7.17 10.93 13.06
C GLU A 86 -8.49 11.73 13.09
N ASP A 87 -8.46 12.98 12.62
CA ASP A 87 -9.62 13.85 12.54
C ASP A 87 -9.53 14.88 11.39
N VAL A 88 -10.60 15.67 11.24
CA VAL A 88 -10.68 16.73 10.22
C VAL A 88 -9.77 17.92 10.53
N GLU A 89 -9.34 18.08 11.77
CA GLU A 89 -8.43 19.16 12.18
C GLU A 89 -7.02 18.83 11.67
N GLU A 90 -6.56 17.59 11.88
CA GLU A 90 -5.29 17.09 11.32
C GLU A 90 -5.30 17.12 9.78
N LEU A 91 -6.42 16.72 9.16
CA LEU A 91 -6.58 16.83 7.72
C LEU A 91 -6.52 18.29 7.25
N GLY A 92 -7.18 19.21 7.96
CA GLY A 92 -7.15 20.64 7.65
C GLY A 92 -5.75 21.23 7.74
N ASP A 93 -5.01 20.88 8.79
CA ASP A 93 -3.63 21.32 9.02
C ASP A 93 -2.69 20.85 7.90
N GLN A 94 -2.80 19.58 7.46
CA GLN A 94 -1.96 19.03 6.39
C GLN A 94 -2.19 19.73 5.04
N PHE A 95 -3.46 20.03 4.72
CA PHE A 95 -3.82 20.67 3.45
C PHE A 95 -3.83 22.20 3.54
N GLU A 96 -3.41 22.78 4.68
CA GLU A 96 -3.45 24.21 4.97
C GLU A 96 -4.83 24.84 4.65
N CYS A 97 -5.91 24.14 4.99
CA CYS A 97 -7.27 24.50 4.59
C CYS A 97 -8.31 24.23 5.68
N VAL A 98 -9.48 24.85 5.54
CA VAL A 98 -10.65 24.50 6.35
C VAL A 98 -11.44 23.42 5.60
N ILE A 99 -11.58 22.24 6.20
CA ILE A 99 -12.30 21.11 5.61
C ILE A 99 -13.77 21.49 5.36
N GLY A 100 -14.24 21.29 4.13
CA GLY A 100 -15.57 21.69 3.67
C GLY A 100 -15.62 23.08 3.01
N GLU A 101 -14.47 23.74 2.80
CA GLU A 101 -14.36 24.98 2.01
C GLU A 101 -13.76 24.74 0.61
N GLU A 102 -13.85 25.75 -0.25
CA GLU A 102 -13.30 25.70 -1.61
C GLU A 102 -11.79 25.43 -1.56
N GLY A 103 -11.34 24.42 -2.31
CA GLY A 103 -9.93 23.99 -2.33
C GLY A 103 -9.57 22.93 -1.28
N SER A 104 -10.45 22.62 -0.33
CA SER A 104 -10.25 21.51 0.60
C SER A 104 -10.64 20.16 -0.02
N PRO A 105 -10.10 19.04 0.50
CA PRO A 105 -10.61 17.70 0.16
C PRO A 105 -12.12 17.61 0.42
N GLN A 106 -12.88 17.21 -0.60
CA GLN A 106 -14.34 17.09 -0.50
C GLN A 106 -14.78 15.77 0.15
N TYR A 107 -13.89 14.78 0.13
CA TYR A 107 -14.12 13.47 0.69
C TYR A 107 -12.81 12.84 1.16
N ALA A 108 -12.92 11.84 2.02
CA ALA A 108 -11.84 10.92 2.35
C ALA A 108 -12.37 9.48 2.31
N TRP A 109 -11.50 8.51 2.08
CA TRP A 109 -11.85 7.11 2.27
C TRP A 109 -12.03 6.83 3.76
N ALA A 110 -13.07 6.06 4.08
CA ALA A 110 -13.23 5.50 5.41
C ALA A 110 -12.08 4.52 5.69
N CYS A 111 -11.93 4.15 6.95
CA CYS A 111 -11.00 3.13 7.40
C CYS A 111 -11.76 1.98 8.07
N VAL A 112 -11.11 0.82 8.09
CA VAL A 112 -11.47 -0.29 8.98
C VAL A 112 -10.45 -0.36 10.11
N GLU A 113 -10.92 -0.49 11.33
CA GLU A 113 -10.07 -0.85 12.46
C GLU A 113 -9.68 -2.31 12.39
N LYS A 114 -8.39 -2.59 12.49
CA LYS A 114 -7.86 -3.94 12.67
C LYS A 114 -7.04 -4.04 13.95
N PRO A 115 -6.97 -5.22 14.57
CA PRO A 115 -6.00 -5.47 15.63
C PRO A 115 -4.59 -5.21 15.09
N PHE A 116 -3.78 -4.47 15.84
CA PHE A 116 -2.38 -4.27 15.46
C PHE A 116 -1.68 -5.64 15.37
N PRO A 117 -1.02 -6.00 14.26
CA PRO A 117 -0.61 -7.36 13.96
C PRO A 117 0.71 -7.75 14.68
N VAL A 118 0.83 -7.45 15.97
CA VAL A 118 1.97 -7.89 16.78
C VAL A 118 1.65 -9.23 17.41
N THR A 119 2.39 -10.24 16.98
CA THR A 119 2.33 -11.59 17.53
C THR A 119 3.72 -12.00 18.02
N VAL A 120 3.80 -13.06 18.82
CA VAL A 120 5.10 -13.64 19.18
C VAL A 120 5.86 -14.05 17.91
N GLY A 121 5.16 -14.63 16.93
CA GLY A 121 5.73 -15.00 15.63
C GLY A 121 6.33 -13.82 14.88
N SER A 122 5.62 -12.69 14.77
CA SER A 122 6.14 -11.50 14.07
C SER A 122 7.40 -10.94 14.73
N ILE A 123 7.53 -11.05 16.05
CA ILE A 123 8.76 -10.65 16.76
C ILE A 123 9.92 -11.59 16.44
N HIS A 124 9.68 -12.90 16.35
CA HIS A 124 10.69 -13.86 15.89
C HIS A 124 11.09 -13.61 14.43
N ASP A 125 10.11 -13.34 13.56
CA ASP A 125 10.34 -13.03 12.15
C ASP A 125 11.19 -11.76 12.01
N MET A 126 10.89 -10.70 12.77
CA MET A 126 11.73 -9.48 12.81
C MET A 126 13.17 -9.77 13.24
N ILE A 127 13.38 -10.64 14.24
CA ILE A 127 14.74 -11.03 14.68
C ILE A 127 15.43 -11.84 13.59
N SER A 128 14.71 -12.73 12.90
CA SER A 128 15.23 -13.52 11.78
C SER A 128 15.61 -12.64 10.59
N GLU A 129 14.76 -11.68 10.21
CA GLU A 129 15.04 -10.69 9.16
C GLU A 129 16.26 -9.84 9.51
N CYS A 130 16.35 -9.32 10.74
CA CYS A 130 17.55 -8.62 11.22
C CYS A 130 18.82 -9.48 11.09
N CYS A 131 18.74 -10.80 11.29
CA CYS A 131 19.90 -11.69 11.11
C CYS A 131 20.22 -11.90 9.62
N GLY A 132 19.19 -12.05 8.78
CA GLY A 132 19.32 -12.27 7.34
C GLY A 132 19.84 -11.06 6.58
N GLU A 133 19.39 -9.84 6.91
CA GLU A 133 19.75 -8.61 6.19
C GLU A 133 21.26 -8.31 6.21
N TYR A 134 21.98 -8.77 7.24
CA TYR A 134 23.43 -8.60 7.35
C TYR A 134 24.24 -9.80 6.82
N GLY A 135 23.61 -10.73 6.10
CA GLY A 135 24.25 -11.93 5.56
C GLY A 135 24.61 -12.95 6.63
N TYR A 136 23.95 -12.87 7.79
CA TYR A 136 24.14 -13.79 8.91
C TYR A 136 22.92 -14.71 9.07
N GLU A 137 22.50 -15.36 7.99
CA GLU A 137 21.31 -16.23 7.96
C GLU A 137 21.37 -17.33 9.05
N ASP A 138 22.57 -17.82 9.38
CA ASP A 138 22.79 -18.82 10.44
C ASP A 138 22.81 -18.26 11.87
N MET A 139 22.82 -16.92 12.05
CA MET A 139 22.93 -16.32 13.39
C MET A 139 21.63 -16.47 14.19
N TYR A 140 20.48 -16.53 13.52
CA TYR A 140 19.20 -16.72 14.21
C TYR A 140 19.19 -18.04 15.00
N GLU A 141 19.71 -19.13 14.42
CA GLU A 141 19.85 -20.44 15.09
C GLU A 141 20.79 -20.41 16.30
N ARG A 142 21.66 -19.40 16.38
CA ARG A 142 22.62 -19.18 17.46
C ARG A 142 22.09 -18.25 18.54
N VAL A 143 20.98 -17.55 18.31
CA VAL A 143 20.34 -16.71 19.32
C VAL A 143 19.86 -17.61 20.47
N ARG A 144 20.38 -17.34 21.67
CA ARG A 144 19.96 -18.01 22.89
C ARG A 144 18.87 -17.19 23.55
N PHE A 145 17.62 -17.56 23.30
CA PHE A 145 16.50 -17.00 24.04
C PHE A 145 16.50 -17.54 25.48
N PRO A 146 16.38 -16.68 26.50
CA PRO A 146 16.32 -17.13 27.88
C PRO A 146 15.05 -17.96 28.12
N GLU A 147 15.10 -18.85 29.12
CA GLU A 147 13.90 -19.59 29.52
C GLU A 147 12.76 -18.63 29.87
N GLY A 148 11.59 -18.84 29.27
CA GLY A 148 10.42 -17.98 29.46
C GLY A 148 10.38 -16.73 28.59
N PHE A 149 11.29 -16.56 27.62
CA PHE A 149 11.22 -15.47 26.64
C PHE A 149 9.85 -15.36 25.96
N ASP A 150 9.28 -16.47 25.49
CA ASP A 150 7.94 -16.49 24.89
C ASP A 150 6.85 -16.04 25.86
N LYS A 151 7.00 -16.29 27.17
CA LYS A 151 6.05 -15.81 28.18
C LYS A 151 6.12 -14.29 28.32
N ILE A 152 7.31 -13.72 28.21
CA ILE A 152 7.53 -12.26 28.19
C ILE A 152 6.88 -11.67 26.94
N LEU A 153 7.15 -12.25 25.76
CA LEU A 153 6.56 -11.79 24.50
C LEU A 153 5.03 -11.91 24.49
N ASN A 154 4.47 -13.02 24.97
CA ASN A 154 3.02 -13.16 25.12
C ASN A 154 2.42 -12.14 26.09
N SER A 155 3.13 -11.82 27.18
CA SER A 155 2.69 -10.77 28.11
C SER A 155 2.70 -9.40 27.44
N PHE A 156 3.75 -9.09 26.68
CA PHE A 156 3.82 -7.87 25.87
C PHE A 156 2.69 -7.76 24.86
N VAL A 157 2.46 -8.81 24.05
CA VAL A 157 1.35 -8.88 23.08
C VAL A 157 0.01 -8.66 23.78
N LYS A 158 -0.21 -9.33 24.92
CA LYS A 158 -1.45 -9.19 25.69
C LYS A 158 -1.64 -7.77 26.24
N MET A 159 -0.60 -7.16 26.79
CA MET A 159 -0.64 -5.77 27.30
C MET A 159 -0.98 -4.77 26.19
N ASN A 160 -0.52 -5.03 24.97
CA ASN A 160 -0.69 -4.16 23.81
C ASN A 160 -1.84 -4.59 22.89
N SER A 161 -2.69 -5.52 23.31
CA SER A 161 -3.84 -6.01 22.52
C SER A 161 -4.90 -4.94 22.22
N HIS A 162 -4.83 -3.80 22.90
CA HIS A 162 -5.66 -2.63 22.67
C HIS A 162 -5.22 -1.81 21.44
N LEU A 163 -3.96 -1.96 21.00
CA LEU A 163 -3.43 -1.25 19.84
C LEU A 163 -4.20 -1.65 18.58
N LYS A 164 -4.47 -0.64 17.74
CA LYS A 164 -5.18 -0.77 16.48
C LYS A 164 -4.26 -0.38 15.34
N SER A 165 -4.49 -0.98 14.18
CA SER A 165 -4.04 -0.47 12.89
C SER A 165 -5.27 -0.09 12.07
N PHE A 166 -5.08 0.81 11.12
CA PHE A 166 -6.13 1.23 10.21
C PHE A 166 -5.73 0.88 8.78
N GLU A 167 -6.72 0.52 7.98
CA GLU A 167 -6.56 0.33 6.55
C GLU A 167 -7.70 1.02 5.83
N ALA A 168 -7.41 1.62 4.67
CA ALA A 168 -8.42 2.24 3.84
C ALA A 168 -9.52 1.24 3.42
N ASP A 169 -10.77 1.65 3.63
CA ASP A 169 -11.98 0.95 3.23
C ASP A 169 -12.52 1.58 1.94
N PHE A 170 -12.09 1.07 0.79
CA PHE A 170 -12.56 1.56 -0.51
C PHE A 170 -14.04 1.25 -0.81
N THR A 171 -14.79 0.68 0.14
CA THR A 171 -16.24 0.46 0.03
C THR A 171 -17.07 1.59 0.65
N ARG A 172 -16.46 2.43 1.50
CA ARG A 172 -17.12 3.57 2.16
C ARG A 172 -16.30 4.83 1.98
N VAL A 173 -16.98 5.92 1.66
CA VAL A 173 -16.37 7.24 1.51
C VAL A 173 -17.04 8.21 2.47
N VAL A 174 -16.23 8.95 3.23
CA VAL A 174 -16.69 10.00 4.12
C VAL A 174 -16.77 11.30 3.33
N ILE A 175 -17.93 11.94 3.35
CA ILE A 175 -18.17 13.21 2.66
C ILE A 175 -18.13 14.35 3.69
N PHE A 176 -17.37 15.40 3.38
CA PHE A 176 -17.18 16.56 4.26
C PHE A 176 -18.08 17.75 3.92
N ASP A 177 -19.04 17.58 3.01
CA ASP A 177 -19.92 18.65 2.55
C ASP A 177 -20.51 19.45 3.72
N LYS A 178 -20.52 20.77 3.55
CA LYS A 178 -21.52 21.60 4.22
C LYS A 178 -22.87 21.15 3.66
N GLY A 179 -23.60 20.33 4.41
CA GLY A 179 -25.03 20.24 4.22
C GLY A 179 -25.59 21.67 4.11
N ASP A 180 -26.36 21.93 3.05
CA ASP A 180 -27.07 23.19 2.80
C ASP A 180 -27.76 23.73 4.07
#